data_AF-A0A7J5Y939-F1
#
_entry.id   AF-A0A7J5Y939-F1
#
_cell.length_a   1.000
_cell.length_b   1.000
_cell.length_c   1.000
_cell.angle_alpha   90.00
_cell.angle_beta   90.00
_cell.angle_gamma   90.00
#
_symmetry.space_group_name_H-M   'P 1'
#
loop_
_entity.id
_entity.type
_entity.pdbx_description
1 polymer ?
#
loop_
_entity_poly.entity_id
_entity_poly.type
_entity_poly.pdbx_seq_one_letter_code
_entity_poly.pdbx_strand_id
1 'polypeptide(L)'
;MFSWVKQEQGGRNKDGEMYQTVTEVLHRENHLHQPTTDGFIAVMYGENEGVVPGNALVVDPNKPFRKLNAFGNSFLNRFICSQMPNQVLQSISIIDTPGILSGEKQRISRGNGYDFTEVLRWFGERVDRIILLFDAHKLDISDEFSEAIRAFKGQDDKIRGLRRLMWSLGKVINTPEVVRVYLGSFWPNPCRTLRTGGVSGSLKDIQSLPRNAALRKLNDLIKRARLAKVHAYIISHLKKEMPSLSTPPAERAPHQPRRLPQRHKMQSVDKMLATKIAGLMTMIRDEESKAPPVLVSGGAFEGSQEGPFGHGYGEGICAGADAEDWIVSREKHRYDEIFYMLMPVNGKITGVNAKKE
;
A
#
# COMPACT_ATOMS: atom_id res chain seq x y z
N MET A 1 6.03 9.44 0.53
CA MET A 1 6.39 9.06 1.92
C MET A 1 6.65 10.38 2.61
N PHE A 2 5.61 11.02 3.13
CA PHE A 2 5.70 12.43 3.52
C PHE A 2 5.16 12.70 4.90
N SER A 3 5.69 13.80 5.40
CA SER A 3 6.02 14.12 6.78
C SER A 3 4.96 14.99 7.43
N TRP A 4 4.84 14.85 8.75
CA TRP A 4 4.19 15.82 9.61
C TRP A 4 5.16 16.30 10.71
N VAL A 5 5.58 17.58 10.56
CA VAL A 5 5.73 18.64 11.59
C VAL A 5 7.14 19.14 12.00
N LYS A 6 7.22 20.50 11.94
CA LYS A 6 8.10 21.55 12.51
C LYS A 6 9.52 21.74 11.95
N GLN A 7 9.75 23.00 11.62
CA GLN A 7 10.66 23.55 10.61
C GLN A 7 12.03 23.98 11.17
N GLU A 8 12.59 23.31 12.18
CA GLU A 8 13.70 23.93 12.92
C GLU A 8 15.11 23.36 12.74
N GLN A 9 15.35 22.16 12.19
CA GLN A 9 16.74 21.67 12.07
C GLN A 9 16.97 20.82 10.81
N GLY A 10 17.54 21.44 9.77
CA GLY A 10 17.91 20.81 8.49
C GLY A 10 19.29 20.16 8.51
N GLY A 11 19.40 18.95 7.97
CA GLY A 11 20.65 18.17 7.88
C GLY A 11 21.34 18.26 6.52
N ARG A 12 22.67 18.37 6.51
CA ARG A 12 23.54 18.40 5.31
C ARG A 12 24.31 17.07 5.14
N ASN A 13 24.63 16.71 3.90
CA ASN A 13 25.50 15.59 3.52
C ASN A 13 27.00 15.96 3.68
N LYS A 14 27.90 15.01 3.37
CA LYS A 14 29.36 15.16 3.56
C LYS A 14 30.00 16.27 2.71
N ASP A 15 29.32 16.69 1.64
CA ASP A 15 29.74 17.76 0.74
C ASP A 15 29.07 19.12 1.08
N GLY A 16 28.28 19.17 2.16
CA GLY A 16 27.63 20.38 2.64
C GLY A 16 26.28 20.68 1.98
N GLU A 17 25.76 19.81 1.12
CA GLU A 17 24.45 19.96 0.49
C GLU A 17 23.35 19.37 1.38
N MET A 18 22.22 20.08 1.51
CA MET A 18 21.08 19.61 2.29
C MET A 18 20.47 18.38 1.60
N TYR A 19 20.17 17.32 2.35
CA TYR A 19 19.41 16.20 1.79
C TYR A 19 18.06 16.74 1.33
N GLN A 20 17.84 16.86 0.01
CA GLN A 20 16.56 17.28 -0.52
C GLN A 20 15.68 16.05 -0.64
N THR A 21 14.70 15.92 0.25
CA THR A 21 13.59 14.99 0.02
C THR A 21 12.70 15.52 -1.09
N VAL A 22 12.06 14.61 -1.84
CA VAL A 22 11.08 14.95 -2.90
C VAL A 22 10.02 15.93 -2.40
N THR A 23 9.67 15.90 -1.11
CA THR A 23 8.78 16.88 -0.45
C THR A 23 9.38 18.25 -0.25
N GLU A 24 10.66 18.35 0.11
CA GLU A 24 11.27 19.64 0.41
C GLU A 24 11.37 20.51 -0.84
N VAL A 25 11.58 19.89 -2.00
CA VAL A 25 11.44 20.54 -3.31
C VAL A 25 9.99 21.04 -3.51
N LEU A 26 9.00 20.19 -3.25
CA LEU A 26 7.57 20.54 -3.36
C LEU A 26 7.11 21.64 -2.38
N HIS A 27 7.69 21.70 -1.18
CA HIS A 27 7.35 22.68 -0.15
C HIS A 27 8.03 24.04 -0.36
N ARG A 28 9.24 24.06 -0.93
CA ARG A 28 10.03 25.29 -1.10
C ARG A 28 9.48 26.18 -2.21
N GLU A 29 8.86 25.60 -3.23
CA GLU A 29 8.22 26.37 -4.31
C GLU A 29 6.79 26.84 -3.96
N ASN A 30 6.11 26.23 -2.98
CA ASN A 30 4.67 26.45 -2.73
C ASN A 30 4.29 27.11 -1.39
N HIS A 31 5.24 27.59 -0.57
CA HIS A 31 4.95 28.24 0.73
C HIS A 31 3.96 27.46 1.64
N LEU A 32 4.01 26.13 1.63
CA LEU A 32 3.09 25.30 2.42
C LEU A 32 3.60 25.15 3.86
N HIS A 33 3.08 25.98 4.77
CA HIS A 33 3.13 25.75 6.22
C HIS A 33 1.81 25.05 6.66
N GLN A 34 1.89 24.03 7.56
CA GLN A 34 0.77 23.31 8.25
C GLN A 34 0.04 22.17 7.47
N PRO A 35 -0.96 21.42 8.03
CA PRO A 35 -1.75 20.33 7.41
C PRO A 35 -2.49 20.70 6.13
N THR A 36 -1.75 20.98 5.05
CA THR A 36 -2.29 21.68 3.88
C THR A 36 -2.22 20.89 2.56
N THR A 37 -2.14 19.56 2.57
CA THR A 37 -2.52 18.81 1.36
C THR A 37 -4.04 18.63 1.34
N ASP A 38 -4.77 19.64 0.87
CA ASP A 38 -6.24 19.58 0.64
C ASP A 38 -6.60 18.84 -0.67
N GLY A 39 -5.59 18.26 -1.36
CA GLY A 39 -5.75 17.63 -2.66
C GLY A 39 -4.93 16.36 -2.84
N PHE A 40 -5.24 15.63 -3.91
CA PHE A 40 -4.48 14.48 -4.36
C PHE A 40 -3.28 14.95 -5.20
N ILE A 41 -2.13 14.33 -5.01
CA ILE A 41 -0.91 14.65 -5.77
C ILE A 41 -0.39 13.38 -6.42
N ALA A 42 -0.35 13.35 -7.75
CA ALA A 42 0.34 12.31 -8.50
C ALA A 42 1.80 12.73 -8.73
N VAL A 43 2.73 12.17 -7.95
CA VAL A 43 4.16 12.36 -8.14
C VAL A 43 4.66 11.35 -9.16
N MET A 44 5.09 11.83 -10.32
CA MET A 44 5.48 11.02 -11.47
C MET A 44 6.81 11.49 -12.05
N TYR A 45 7.43 10.63 -12.86
CA TYR A 45 8.58 11.05 -13.64
C TYR A 45 8.18 12.07 -14.71
N GLY A 46 9.05 13.05 -14.92
CA GLY A 46 9.09 13.93 -16.07
C GLY A 46 10.52 14.39 -16.31
N GLU A 47 10.84 14.75 -17.55
CA GLU A 47 12.19 15.23 -17.89
C GLU A 47 12.50 16.58 -17.22
N ASN A 48 11.47 17.42 -17.09
CA ASN A 48 11.55 18.72 -16.46
C ASN A 48 10.69 18.75 -15.19
N GLU A 49 11.11 19.54 -14.22
CA GLU A 49 10.30 19.84 -13.05
C GLU A 49 9.09 20.67 -13.45
N GLY A 50 7.91 20.29 -12.96
CA GLY A 50 6.68 21.00 -13.25
C GLY A 50 5.44 20.40 -12.61
N VAL A 51 4.38 21.20 -12.55
CA VAL A 51 3.09 20.80 -12.01
C VAL A 51 2.01 20.90 -13.09
N VAL A 52 1.28 19.82 -13.30
CA VAL A 52 0.16 19.74 -14.25
C VAL A 52 -1.16 19.68 -13.49
N PRO A 53 -2.09 20.63 -13.70
CA PRO A 53 -3.41 20.63 -13.07
C PRO A 53 -4.27 19.43 -13.50
N GLY A 54 -5.16 18.95 -12.63
CA GLY A 54 -6.02 17.79 -12.86
C GLY A 54 -6.86 17.87 -14.13
N ASN A 55 -7.39 19.05 -14.46
CA ASN A 55 -8.17 19.26 -15.68
C ASN A 55 -7.35 19.01 -16.97
N ALA A 56 -6.07 19.38 -16.98
CA ALA A 56 -5.16 19.09 -18.08
C ALA A 56 -4.67 17.63 -18.05
N LEU A 57 -4.54 17.06 -16.86
CA LEU A 57 -4.05 15.70 -16.67
C LEU A 57 -5.02 14.62 -17.16
N VAL A 58 -6.34 14.86 -17.06
CA VAL A 58 -7.34 13.88 -17.51
C VAL A 58 -7.53 13.86 -19.04
N VAL A 59 -7.06 14.88 -19.75
CA VAL A 59 -7.11 14.90 -21.22
C VAL A 59 -5.87 14.29 -21.87
N ASP A 60 -4.77 14.14 -21.11
CA ASP A 60 -3.53 13.53 -21.60
C ASP A 60 -3.70 12.03 -21.87
N PRO A 61 -3.56 11.56 -23.13
CA PRO A 61 -3.69 10.14 -23.47
C PRO A 61 -2.54 9.27 -22.94
N ASN A 62 -1.39 9.87 -22.61
CA ASN A 62 -0.23 9.17 -22.10
C ASN A 62 -0.28 8.94 -20.58
N LYS A 63 -1.33 9.45 -19.91
CA LYS A 63 -1.49 9.36 -18.45
C LYS A 63 -2.70 8.51 -18.07
N PRO A 64 -2.61 7.72 -16.98
CA PRO A 64 -3.67 6.79 -16.60
C PRO A 64 -4.88 7.45 -15.89
N PHE A 65 -5.05 8.76 -16.02
CA PHE A 65 -5.98 9.54 -15.21
C PHE A 65 -7.28 9.93 -15.93
N ARG A 66 -7.43 9.65 -17.22
CA ARG A 66 -8.60 10.04 -18.02
C ARG A 66 -9.96 9.70 -17.38
N LYS A 67 -10.05 8.56 -16.69
CA LYS A 67 -11.31 8.13 -16.03
C LYS A 67 -11.64 8.91 -14.76
N LEU A 68 -10.72 9.72 -14.24
CA LEU A 68 -10.98 10.60 -13.10
C LEU A 68 -11.89 11.78 -13.47
N ASN A 69 -12.08 12.06 -14.75
CA ASN A 69 -13.04 13.07 -15.21
C ASN A 69 -14.48 12.79 -14.73
N ALA A 70 -14.81 11.53 -14.42
CA ALA A 70 -16.10 11.14 -13.86
C ALA A 70 -16.38 11.74 -12.48
N PHE A 71 -15.35 12.14 -11.72
CA PHE A 71 -15.50 12.78 -10.40
C PHE A 71 -15.77 14.30 -10.49
N GLY A 72 -15.69 14.88 -11.70
CA GLY A 72 -16.03 16.27 -11.95
C GLY A 72 -14.99 17.31 -11.50
N ASN A 73 -15.26 18.57 -11.82
CA ASN A 73 -14.32 19.68 -11.63
C ASN A 73 -13.95 19.94 -10.17
N SER A 74 -14.85 19.64 -9.25
CA SER A 74 -14.62 19.77 -7.81
C SER A 74 -13.46 18.91 -7.32
N PHE A 75 -13.34 17.68 -7.83
CA PHE A 75 -12.19 16.81 -7.60
C PHE A 75 -10.97 17.28 -8.38
N LEU A 76 -11.12 17.57 -9.67
CA LEU A 76 -9.99 17.89 -10.55
C LEU A 76 -9.25 19.17 -10.16
N ASN A 77 -9.94 20.14 -9.56
CA ASN A 77 -9.32 21.34 -8.99
C ASN A 77 -8.46 21.05 -7.75
N ARG A 78 -8.68 19.91 -7.09
CA ARG A 78 -7.89 19.41 -5.97
C ARG A 78 -7.04 18.19 -6.35
N PHE A 79 -6.77 18.00 -7.64
CA PHE A 79 -5.88 16.96 -8.12
C PHE A 79 -4.78 17.59 -8.96
N ILE A 80 -3.53 17.31 -8.63
CA ILE A 80 -2.38 17.80 -9.39
C ILE A 80 -1.41 16.65 -9.70
N CYS A 81 -0.65 16.77 -10.77
CA CYS A 81 0.49 15.90 -11.05
C CYS A 81 1.77 16.70 -10.94
N SER A 82 2.63 16.34 -10.00
CA SER A 82 3.99 16.87 -9.94
C SER A 82 4.93 15.95 -10.70
N GLN A 83 5.72 16.53 -11.59
CA GLN A 83 6.68 15.83 -12.41
C GLN A 83 8.08 16.33 -12.09
N MET A 84 9.05 15.42 -12.04
CA MET A 84 10.46 15.75 -11.84
C MET A 84 11.38 14.62 -12.33
N PRO A 85 12.63 14.96 -12.73
CA PRO A 85 13.60 13.96 -13.14
C PRO A 85 14.18 13.25 -11.90
N ASN A 86 13.64 12.07 -11.58
CA ASN A 86 14.09 11.28 -10.44
C ASN A 86 14.13 9.78 -10.78
N GLN A 87 15.23 9.09 -10.43
CA GLN A 87 15.44 7.67 -10.73
C GLN A 87 14.38 6.75 -10.10
N VAL A 88 13.93 7.05 -8.88
CA VAL A 88 12.83 6.30 -8.24
C VAL A 88 11.55 6.44 -9.06
N LEU A 89 11.28 7.66 -9.55
CA LEU A 89 10.07 7.96 -10.31
C LEU A 89 10.04 7.34 -11.70
N GLN A 90 11.21 7.00 -12.27
CA GLN A 90 11.30 6.22 -13.51
C GLN A 90 10.74 4.81 -13.33
N SER A 91 10.86 4.25 -12.12
CA SER A 91 10.43 2.89 -11.81
C SER A 91 9.00 2.83 -11.27
N ILE A 92 8.60 3.82 -10.47
CA ILE A 92 7.29 3.86 -9.80
C ILE A 92 6.70 5.26 -9.79
N SER A 93 5.38 5.37 -9.72
CA SER A 93 4.71 6.65 -9.44
C SER A 93 4.05 6.58 -8.06
N ILE A 94 3.99 7.72 -7.38
CA ILE A 94 3.45 7.81 -6.02
C ILE A 94 2.20 8.69 -6.07
N ILE A 95 1.10 8.21 -5.48
CA ILE A 95 -0.08 9.02 -5.25
C ILE A 95 -0.09 9.42 -3.78
N ASP A 96 0.05 10.71 -3.52
CA ASP A 96 -0.18 11.28 -2.20
C ASP A 96 -1.66 11.70 -2.06
N THR A 97 -2.20 11.47 -0.87
CA THR A 97 -3.63 11.64 -0.57
C THR A 97 -3.83 12.67 0.54
N PRO A 98 -4.93 13.44 0.53
CA PRO A 98 -5.26 14.31 1.65
C PRO A 98 -5.29 13.56 2.98
N GLY A 99 -4.65 14.13 4.02
CA GLY A 99 -4.60 13.53 5.35
C GLY A 99 -5.99 13.31 5.93
N ILE A 100 -6.28 12.09 6.39
CA ILE A 100 -7.56 11.75 7.04
C ILE A 100 -7.51 12.27 8.48
N LEU A 101 -8.09 13.45 8.70
CA LEU A 101 -8.21 14.06 10.03
C LEU A 101 -9.48 13.57 10.71
N SER A 102 -9.46 13.47 12.03
CA SER A 102 -10.64 13.23 12.86
C SER A 102 -11.37 14.55 13.12
N GLY A 103 -12.62 14.68 12.64
CA GLY A 103 -13.55 15.71 13.12
C GLY A 103 -14.52 16.29 12.09
N GLU A 104 -15.74 16.56 12.57
CA GLU A 104 -16.91 17.08 11.83
C GLU A 104 -16.61 18.28 10.90
N LYS A 105 -15.67 19.17 11.28
CA LYS A 105 -15.34 20.38 10.50
C LYS A 105 -14.63 20.08 9.17
N GLN A 106 -13.87 19.00 9.08
CA GLN A 106 -13.20 18.56 7.85
C GLN A 106 -14.13 17.73 6.95
N ARG A 107 -15.11 17.04 7.55
CA ARG A 107 -16.21 16.39 6.81
C ARG A 107 -16.99 17.37 5.94
N ILE A 108 -17.21 18.59 6.42
CA ILE A 108 -17.86 19.67 5.66
C ILE A 108 -16.95 20.23 4.56
N SER A 109 -15.64 20.32 4.79
CA SER A 109 -14.66 20.80 3.79
C SER A 109 -14.41 19.80 2.65
N ARG A 110 -14.57 18.50 2.92
CA ARG A 110 -14.56 17.39 1.95
C ARG A 110 -15.93 17.18 1.29
N GLY A 111 -17.02 17.42 2.04
CA GLY A 111 -18.41 17.24 1.62
C GLY A 111 -18.93 18.22 0.57
N ASN A 112 -18.20 19.30 0.27
CA ASN A 112 -18.63 20.33 -0.70
C ASN A 112 -18.06 20.14 -2.12
N GLY A 113 -17.56 18.95 -2.48
CA GLY A 113 -16.95 18.77 -3.80
C GLY A 113 -17.07 17.38 -4.43
N TYR A 114 -16.58 16.33 -3.78
CA TYR A 114 -16.48 15.01 -4.39
C TYR A 114 -16.49 13.89 -3.33
N ASP A 115 -16.87 12.69 -3.76
CA ASP A 115 -16.86 11.51 -2.90
C ASP A 115 -15.42 11.00 -2.72
N PHE A 116 -14.83 11.29 -1.57
CA PHE A 116 -13.47 10.87 -1.22
C PHE A 116 -13.32 9.35 -1.19
N THR A 117 -14.31 8.64 -0.66
CA THR A 117 -14.30 7.18 -0.53
C THR A 117 -14.29 6.52 -1.91
N GLU A 118 -15.09 7.02 -2.85
CA GLU A 118 -15.11 6.50 -4.21
C GLU A 118 -13.83 6.83 -5.00
N VAL A 119 -13.21 7.99 -4.75
CA VAL A 119 -11.88 8.30 -5.33
C VAL A 119 -10.82 7.34 -4.78
N LEU A 120 -10.79 7.10 -3.47
CA LEU A 120 -9.88 6.12 -2.87
C LEU A 120 -10.10 4.72 -3.46
N ARG A 121 -11.36 4.29 -3.56
CA ARG A 121 -11.71 3.01 -4.19
C ARG A 121 -11.18 2.92 -5.63
N TRP A 122 -11.36 3.98 -6.42
CA TRP A 122 -10.87 4.03 -7.80
C TRP A 122 -9.35 3.85 -7.88
N PHE A 123 -8.60 4.50 -6.98
CA PHE A 123 -7.15 4.32 -6.88
C PHE A 123 -6.80 2.92 -6.40
N GLY A 124 -7.45 2.40 -5.36
CA GLY A 124 -7.20 1.07 -4.79
C GLY A 124 -7.30 -0.07 -5.81
N GLU A 125 -8.23 0.04 -6.77
CA GLU A 125 -8.38 -0.91 -7.87
C GLU A 125 -7.25 -0.88 -8.92
N ARG A 126 -6.40 0.16 -8.92
CA ARG A 126 -5.40 0.42 -9.97
C ARG A 126 -3.98 0.53 -9.44
N VAL A 127 -3.79 0.87 -8.18
CA VAL A 127 -2.48 0.91 -7.55
C VAL A 127 -1.97 -0.51 -7.29
N ASP A 128 -0.64 -0.61 -7.24
CA ASP A 128 0.05 -1.85 -6.92
C ASP A 128 0.16 -2.09 -5.41
N ARG A 129 0.17 -1.00 -4.62
CA ARG A 129 0.29 -1.05 -3.17
C ARG A 129 -0.38 0.15 -2.51
N ILE A 130 -0.96 -0.09 -1.35
CA ILE A 130 -1.58 0.90 -0.47
C ILE A 130 -0.79 0.91 0.85
N ILE A 131 -0.24 2.06 1.21
CA ILE A 131 0.52 2.23 2.45
C ILE A 131 -0.34 3.05 3.41
N LEU A 132 -0.77 2.41 4.50
CA LEU A 132 -1.48 3.09 5.58
C LEU A 132 -0.45 3.56 6.62
N LEU A 133 -0.37 4.88 6.78
CA LEU A 133 0.53 5.51 7.74
C LEU A 133 -0.24 5.84 9.03
N PHE A 134 0.40 5.56 10.16
CA PHE A 134 -0.15 5.84 11.47
C PHE A 134 0.90 6.48 12.36
N ASP A 135 0.47 7.50 13.10
CA ASP A 135 1.30 8.12 14.12
C ASP A 135 1.32 7.23 15.38
N ALA A 136 2.52 6.88 15.86
CA ALA A 136 2.69 6.09 17.08
C ALA A 136 2.17 6.80 18.35
N HIS A 137 2.04 8.14 18.31
CA HIS A 137 1.55 8.96 19.40
C HIS A 137 0.02 9.12 19.43
N LYS A 138 -0.66 8.83 18.31
CA LYS A 138 -2.12 8.93 18.16
C LYS A 138 -2.65 7.74 17.38
N LEU A 139 -2.83 6.61 18.10
CA LEU A 139 -3.24 5.33 17.53
C LEU A 139 -4.77 5.16 17.43
N ASP A 140 -5.55 6.22 17.61
CA ASP A 140 -7.01 6.14 17.49
C ASP A 140 -7.43 6.07 16.02
N ILE A 141 -8.16 5.03 15.67
CA ILE A 141 -8.79 4.89 14.34
C ILE A 141 -10.12 5.64 14.38
N SER A 142 -10.23 6.75 13.64
CA SER A 142 -11.50 7.46 13.47
C SER A 142 -12.47 6.67 12.59
N ASP A 143 -13.76 7.03 12.65
CA ASP A 143 -14.78 6.47 11.77
C ASP A 143 -14.47 6.76 10.30
N GLU A 144 -13.97 7.96 10.00
CA GLU A 144 -13.56 8.38 8.65
C GLU A 144 -12.38 7.55 8.12
N PHE A 145 -11.42 7.24 9.00
CA PHE A 145 -10.31 6.36 8.64
C PHE A 145 -10.78 4.92 8.42
N SER A 146 -11.75 4.46 9.23
CA SER A 146 -12.39 3.16 9.04
C SER A 146 -13.15 3.08 7.72
N GLU A 147 -13.86 4.14 7.34
CA GLU A 147 -14.56 4.26 6.06
C GLU A 147 -13.58 4.25 4.87
N ALA A 148 -12.47 4.99 4.98
CA ALA A 148 -11.40 4.97 3.99
C ALA A 148 -10.77 3.57 3.82
N ILE A 149 -10.54 2.84 4.92
CA ILE A 149 -10.06 1.44 4.83
C ILE A 149 -11.11 0.56 4.14
N ARG A 150 -12.39 0.73 4.48
CA ARG A 150 -13.49 -0.03 3.85
C ARG A 150 -13.60 0.25 2.34
N ALA A 151 -13.19 1.42 1.87
CA ALA A 151 -13.09 1.73 0.44
C ALA A 151 -12.17 0.76 -0.32
N PHE A 152 -11.17 0.20 0.37
CA PHE A 152 -10.21 -0.75 -0.19
C PHE A 152 -10.61 -2.22 -0.05
N LYS A 153 -11.84 -2.51 0.37
CA LYS A 153 -12.35 -3.88 0.50
C LYS A 153 -12.13 -4.70 -0.78
N GLY A 154 -11.49 -5.87 -0.67
CA GLY A 154 -11.14 -6.73 -1.81
C GLY A 154 -9.78 -6.41 -2.44
N GLN A 155 -9.06 -5.42 -1.91
CA GLN A 155 -7.68 -5.08 -2.23
C GLN A 155 -6.77 -5.25 -1.00
N ASP A 156 -7.18 -6.11 -0.06
CA ASP A 156 -6.52 -6.32 1.23
C ASP A 156 -5.07 -6.81 1.06
N ASP A 157 -4.80 -7.58 -0.01
CA ASP A 157 -3.45 -8.06 -0.39
C ASP A 157 -2.47 -6.92 -0.74
N LYS A 158 -2.99 -5.76 -1.13
CA LYS A 158 -2.22 -4.56 -1.49
C LYS A 158 -1.91 -3.69 -0.28
N ILE A 159 -2.58 -3.90 0.87
CA ILE A 159 -2.46 -3.03 2.04
C ILE A 159 -1.22 -3.40 2.86
N ARG A 160 -0.49 -2.38 3.35
CA ARG A 160 0.58 -2.49 4.35
C ARG A 160 0.36 -1.46 5.47
N GLY A 161 0.54 -1.83 6.74
CA GLY A 161 0.17 -1.00 7.91
C GLY A 161 1.17 -0.97 9.07
N LEU A 162 0.74 -0.57 10.29
CA LEU A 162 1.56 -0.54 11.53
C LEU A 162 1.12 -1.62 12.58
N ARG A 163 2.03 -2.26 13.32
CA ARG A 163 1.78 -3.52 14.12
C ARG A 163 0.93 -3.28 15.33
N ARG A 164 1.07 -2.10 15.92
CA ARG A 164 0.36 -1.72 17.15
C ARG A 164 -1.14 -1.48 16.90
N LEU A 165 -1.60 -1.57 15.66
CA LEU A 165 -2.99 -1.41 15.27
C LEU A 165 -3.64 -2.70 14.82
N MET A 166 -2.99 -3.86 14.90
CA MET A 166 -3.59 -5.13 14.44
C MET A 166 -4.95 -5.41 15.08
N TRP A 167 -5.15 -5.05 16.35
CA TRP A 167 -6.44 -5.23 17.02
C TRP A 167 -7.54 -4.32 16.46
N SER A 168 -7.26 -3.02 16.30
CA SER A 168 -8.24 -2.06 15.78
C SER A 168 -8.46 -2.23 14.27
N LEU A 169 -7.39 -2.54 13.53
CA LEU A 169 -7.44 -2.82 12.10
C LEU A 169 -8.17 -4.14 11.82
N GLY A 170 -8.00 -5.18 12.65
CA GLY A 170 -8.74 -6.44 12.52
C GLY A 170 -10.25 -6.30 12.76
N LYS A 171 -10.70 -5.27 13.49
CA LYS A 171 -12.13 -4.94 13.60
C LYS A 171 -12.69 -4.31 12.32
N VAL A 172 -11.85 -3.64 11.53
CA VAL A 172 -12.26 -2.92 10.31
C VAL A 172 -12.07 -3.78 9.06
N ILE A 173 -10.91 -4.43 8.95
CA ILE A 173 -10.56 -5.37 7.90
C ILE A 173 -11.03 -6.75 8.35
N ASN A 174 -12.21 -7.14 7.88
CA ASN A 174 -12.80 -8.43 8.19
C ASN A 174 -12.23 -9.55 7.28
N THR A 175 -10.91 -9.77 7.36
CA THR A 175 -10.22 -10.86 6.68
C THR A 175 -9.39 -11.66 7.68
N PRO A 176 -9.31 -13.00 7.54
CA PRO A 176 -8.47 -13.82 8.40
C PRO A 176 -6.96 -13.59 8.17
N GLU A 177 -6.60 -12.93 7.06
CA GLU A 177 -5.22 -12.60 6.71
C GLU A 177 -4.70 -11.41 7.50
N VAL A 178 -3.52 -11.58 8.12
CA VAL A 178 -2.87 -10.53 8.90
C VAL A 178 -2.15 -9.56 7.97
N VAL A 179 -2.53 -8.28 8.01
CA VAL A 179 -1.86 -7.22 7.24
C VAL A 179 -0.39 -7.11 7.65
N ARG A 180 0.52 -7.16 6.66
CA ARG A 180 1.95 -6.97 6.91
C ARG A 180 2.24 -5.54 7.32
N VAL A 181 3.13 -5.42 8.29
CA VAL A 181 3.41 -4.18 8.96
C VAL A 181 4.87 -3.76 8.85
N TYR A 182 5.11 -2.45 8.78
CA TYR A 182 6.44 -1.87 8.99
C TYR A 182 6.44 -0.89 10.17
N LEU A 183 7.37 -1.06 11.11
CA LEU A 183 7.59 -0.14 12.22
C LEU A 183 8.93 0.58 12.01
N GLY A 184 8.91 1.89 11.90
CA GLY A 184 10.13 2.68 11.75
C GLY A 184 9.85 4.17 11.71
N SER A 185 10.90 4.95 11.91
CA SER A 185 10.91 6.37 11.57
C SER A 185 11.28 6.50 10.10
N PHE A 186 10.36 7.00 9.28
CA PHE A 186 10.57 7.22 7.84
C PHE A 186 11.03 8.66 7.56
N TRP A 187 11.88 9.16 8.45
CA TRP A 187 12.38 10.53 8.45
C TRP A 187 13.92 10.51 8.38
N PRO A 188 14.56 11.43 7.63
CA PRO A 188 16.02 11.43 7.45
C PRO A 188 16.81 11.76 8.73
N ASN A 189 16.22 12.47 9.70
CA ASN A 189 16.94 12.81 10.93
C ASN A 189 17.10 11.61 11.87
N PRO A 190 18.25 11.48 12.55
CA PRO A 190 18.56 10.35 13.42
C PRO A 190 17.52 10.23 14.54
N CYS A 191 16.85 9.06 14.58
CA CYS A 191 15.91 8.73 15.64
C CYS A 191 16.66 8.03 16.78
N ARG A 192 16.54 8.55 18.02
CA ARG A 192 17.32 8.09 19.18
C ARG A 192 17.04 6.65 19.64
N THR A 193 15.94 6.02 19.22
CA THR A 193 15.43 4.81 19.91
C THR A 193 14.80 3.73 19.03
N LEU A 194 14.52 3.97 17.74
CA LEU A 194 13.82 3.01 16.87
C LEU A 194 14.79 2.37 15.88
N ARG A 195 14.96 1.04 15.97
CA ARG A 195 15.77 0.24 15.02
C ARG A 195 15.23 0.38 13.60
N THR A 196 16.14 0.57 12.63
CA THR A 196 15.87 0.80 11.20
C THR A 196 15.33 -0.43 10.44
N GLY A 197 15.25 -1.61 11.06
CA GLY A 197 14.88 -2.86 10.39
C GLY A 197 13.50 -2.86 9.70
N GLY A 198 12.52 -2.12 10.23
CA GLY A 198 11.23 -1.98 9.56
C GLY A 198 11.26 -1.09 8.31
N VAL A 199 12.20 -0.14 8.24
CA VAL A 199 12.42 0.71 7.06
C VAL A 199 12.99 -0.13 5.92
N SER A 200 14.03 -0.93 6.19
CA SER A 200 14.63 -1.83 5.18
C SER A 200 13.62 -2.84 4.63
N GLY A 201 12.77 -3.42 5.48
CA GLY A 201 11.70 -4.34 5.05
C GLY A 201 10.66 -3.66 4.15
N SER A 202 10.30 -2.40 4.46
CA SER A 202 9.37 -1.61 3.65
C SER A 202 9.97 -1.25 2.28
N LEU A 203 11.23 -0.81 2.28
CA LEU A 203 11.96 -0.46 1.07
C LEU A 203 12.12 -1.67 0.14
N LYS A 204 12.53 -2.83 0.65
CA LYS A 204 12.60 -4.08 -0.15
C LYS A 204 11.25 -4.45 -0.77
N ASP A 205 10.17 -4.33 0.01
CA ASP A 205 8.83 -4.60 -0.50
C ASP A 205 8.51 -3.63 -1.66
N ILE A 206 8.79 -2.33 -1.53
CA ILE A 206 8.51 -1.31 -2.57
C ILE A 206 9.42 -1.51 -3.79
N GLN A 207 10.68 -1.85 -3.56
CA GLN A 207 11.68 -2.07 -4.61
C GLN A 207 11.30 -3.23 -5.55
N SER A 208 10.59 -4.23 -5.04
CA SER A 208 10.07 -5.36 -5.82
C SER A 208 8.83 -5.06 -6.68
N LEU A 209 8.27 -3.84 -6.60
CA LEU A 209 7.04 -3.49 -7.29
C LEU A 209 7.13 -3.55 -8.83
N PRO A 210 8.20 -3.10 -9.49
CA PRO A 210 8.28 -3.21 -10.94
C PRO A 210 8.34 -4.67 -11.38
N ARG A 211 9.13 -5.50 -10.68
CA ARG A 211 9.28 -6.94 -10.96
C ARG A 211 7.96 -7.70 -10.97
N ASN A 212 7.14 -7.54 -9.92
CA ASN A 212 5.91 -8.33 -9.76
C ASN A 212 4.66 -7.69 -10.41
N ALA A 213 4.84 -6.70 -11.30
CA ALA A 213 3.73 -5.92 -11.87
C ALA A 213 2.82 -6.73 -12.79
N ALA A 214 3.38 -7.63 -13.60
CA ALA A 214 2.62 -8.47 -14.52
C ALA A 214 1.67 -9.40 -13.77
N LEU A 215 2.16 -10.08 -12.73
CA LEU A 215 1.36 -10.95 -11.87
C LEU A 215 0.24 -10.17 -11.15
N ARG A 216 0.52 -8.97 -10.64
CA ARG A 216 -0.52 -8.12 -10.01
C ARG A 216 -1.61 -7.72 -10.99
N LYS A 217 -1.23 -7.25 -12.19
CA LYS A 217 -2.19 -6.90 -13.25
C LYS A 217 -3.06 -8.09 -13.66
N LEU A 218 -2.47 -9.29 -13.72
CA LEU A 218 -3.20 -10.51 -13.97
C LEU A 218 -4.20 -10.81 -12.85
N ASN A 219 -3.79 -10.71 -11.58
CA ASN A 219 -4.69 -10.90 -10.43
C ASN A 219 -5.84 -9.89 -10.44
N ASP A 220 -5.59 -8.63 -10.74
CA ASP A 220 -6.63 -7.59 -10.85
C ASP A 220 -7.60 -7.88 -12.01
N LEU A 221 -7.11 -8.40 -13.14
CA LEU A 221 -7.94 -8.85 -14.24
C LEU A 221 -8.87 -9.99 -13.81
N ILE A 222 -8.36 -10.96 -13.03
CA ILE A 222 -9.14 -12.08 -12.51
C ILE A 222 -10.26 -11.60 -11.59
N LYS A 223 -9.91 -10.73 -10.62
CA LYS A 223 -10.87 -10.11 -9.70
C LYS A 223 -11.98 -9.40 -10.49
N ARG A 224 -11.61 -8.58 -11.47
CA ARG A 224 -12.56 -7.84 -12.31
C ARG A 224 -13.43 -8.75 -13.17
N ALA A 225 -12.86 -9.80 -13.76
CA ALA A 225 -13.60 -10.77 -14.57
C ALA A 225 -14.66 -11.52 -13.74
N ARG A 226 -14.32 -11.90 -12.50
CA ARG A 226 -15.26 -12.52 -11.56
C ARG A 226 -16.40 -11.56 -11.19
N LEU A 227 -16.08 -10.30 -10.87
CA LEU A 227 -17.08 -9.29 -10.55
C LEU A 227 -18.02 -9.02 -11.74
N ALA A 228 -17.48 -8.91 -12.95
CA ALA A 228 -18.26 -8.71 -14.17
C ALA A 228 -19.21 -9.89 -14.44
N LYS A 229 -18.77 -11.13 -14.18
CA LYS A 229 -19.64 -12.32 -14.25
C LYS A 229 -20.78 -12.25 -13.24
N VAL A 230 -20.49 -11.95 -11.97
CA VAL A 230 -21.52 -11.82 -10.93
C VAL A 230 -22.55 -10.77 -11.32
N HIS A 231 -22.10 -9.60 -11.77
CA HIS A 231 -22.99 -8.54 -12.25
C HIS A 231 -23.86 -9.02 -13.43
N ALA A 232 -23.27 -9.73 -14.40
CA ALA A 232 -24.02 -10.30 -15.52
C ALA A 232 -25.09 -11.31 -15.06
N TYR A 233 -24.80 -12.16 -14.08
CA TYR A 233 -25.76 -13.11 -13.52
C TYR A 233 -26.91 -12.40 -12.79
N ILE A 234 -26.61 -11.38 -11.97
CA ILE A 234 -27.63 -10.59 -11.25
C ILE A 234 -28.58 -9.94 -12.24
N ILE A 235 -28.05 -9.23 -13.25
CA ILE A 235 -28.87 -8.57 -14.28
C ILE A 235 -29.70 -9.59 -15.08
N SER A 236 -29.11 -10.74 -15.41
CA SER A 236 -29.82 -11.81 -16.14
C SER A 236 -30.95 -12.41 -15.30
N HIS A 237 -30.74 -12.60 -13.99
CA HIS A 237 -31.75 -13.13 -13.09
C HIS A 237 -32.88 -12.11 -12.86
N LEU A 238 -32.55 -10.86 -12.55
CA LEU A 238 -33.54 -9.78 -12.40
C LEU A 238 -34.41 -9.64 -13.65
N LYS A 239 -33.83 -9.79 -14.85
CA LYS A 239 -34.62 -9.76 -16.09
C LYS A 239 -35.53 -10.98 -16.27
N LYS A 240 -35.11 -12.16 -15.80
CA LYS A 240 -35.92 -13.38 -15.86
C LYS A 240 -37.15 -13.30 -14.95
N GLU A 241 -36.99 -12.71 -13.76
CA GLU A 241 -38.07 -12.52 -12.78
C GLU A 241 -38.98 -11.33 -13.10
N MET A 242 -38.60 -10.47 -14.07
CA MET A 242 -39.45 -9.35 -14.47
C MET A 242 -40.65 -9.81 -15.32
N PRO A 243 -41.86 -9.30 -15.06
CA PRO A 243 -43.04 -9.63 -15.84
C PRO A 243 -42.90 -9.18 -17.30
N SER A 244 -43.62 -9.86 -18.20
CA SER A 244 -43.60 -9.57 -19.63
C SER A 244 -44.13 -8.16 -19.93
N LEU A 245 -43.75 -7.61 -21.09
CA LEU A 245 -44.11 -6.26 -21.56
C LEU A 245 -45.62 -5.96 -21.62
N SER A 246 -46.49 -6.94 -21.38
CA SER A 246 -47.94 -6.78 -21.26
C SER A 246 -48.40 -6.23 -19.90
N THR A 247 -47.48 -5.99 -18.94
CA THR A 247 -47.82 -5.39 -17.64
C THR A 247 -47.96 -3.85 -17.71
N PRO A 248 -48.97 -3.27 -17.02
CA PRO A 248 -49.23 -1.83 -17.04
C PRO A 248 -48.02 -1.00 -16.55
N PRO A 249 -47.87 0.26 -17.01
CA PRO A 249 -46.75 1.12 -16.64
C PRO A 249 -46.58 1.35 -15.12
N ALA A 250 -47.67 1.23 -14.36
CA ALA A 250 -47.71 1.46 -12.91
C ALA A 250 -46.92 0.41 -12.09
N GLU A 251 -46.66 -0.78 -12.64
CA GLU A 251 -45.87 -1.85 -11.97
C GLU A 251 -44.42 -1.95 -12.50
N ARG A 252 -43.99 -1.04 -13.38
CA ARG A 252 -42.64 -1.09 -13.97
C ARG A 252 -41.64 -0.43 -13.02
N ALA A 253 -40.67 -1.21 -12.53
CA ALA A 253 -39.53 -0.68 -11.78
C ALA A 253 -38.75 0.36 -12.62
N PRO A 254 -38.25 1.46 -12.01
CA PRO A 254 -37.70 2.63 -12.71
C PRO A 254 -36.40 2.39 -13.51
N HIS A 255 -35.78 1.20 -13.41
CA HIS A 255 -34.50 0.89 -14.05
C HIS A 255 -34.56 -0.45 -14.80
N GLN A 256 -35.17 -0.45 -15.99
CA GLN A 256 -35.18 -1.62 -16.87
C GLN A 256 -33.91 -1.71 -17.73
N PRO A 257 -33.05 -2.72 -17.55
CA PRO A 257 -31.95 -2.99 -18.48
C PRO A 257 -32.52 -3.43 -19.85
N ARG A 258 -32.27 -2.62 -20.89
CA ARG A 258 -32.74 -2.87 -22.26
C ARG A 258 -31.99 -3.98 -23.01
N ARG A 259 -30.79 -4.38 -22.56
CA ARG A 259 -29.95 -5.40 -23.21
C ARG A 259 -29.39 -6.39 -22.20
N LEU A 260 -29.47 -7.68 -22.53
CA LEU A 260 -28.93 -8.76 -21.72
C LEU A 260 -27.45 -9.04 -22.07
N PRO A 261 -26.65 -9.48 -21.08
CA PRO A 261 -25.38 -10.13 -21.36
C PRO A 261 -25.60 -11.35 -22.26
N GLN A 262 -24.87 -11.44 -23.36
CA GLN A 262 -24.98 -12.58 -24.27
C GLN A 262 -24.31 -13.82 -23.64
N ARG A 263 -24.99 -14.98 -23.62
CA ARG A 263 -24.48 -16.23 -23.02
C ARG A 263 -23.08 -16.61 -23.50
N HIS A 264 -22.79 -16.41 -24.79
CA HIS A 264 -21.47 -16.71 -25.37
C HIS A 264 -20.33 -15.85 -24.77
N LYS A 265 -20.62 -14.63 -24.32
CA LYS A 265 -19.63 -13.75 -23.67
C LYS A 265 -19.27 -14.29 -22.28
N MET A 266 -20.24 -14.80 -21.53
CA MET A 266 -19.98 -15.43 -20.23
C MET A 266 -19.13 -16.70 -20.37
N GLN A 267 -19.47 -17.56 -21.34
CA GLN A 267 -18.67 -18.75 -21.65
C GLN A 267 -17.23 -18.41 -22.07
N SER A 268 -17.03 -17.30 -22.80
CA SER A 268 -15.69 -16.84 -23.17
C SER A 268 -14.88 -16.41 -21.93
N VAL A 269 -15.50 -15.71 -20.99
CA VAL A 269 -14.86 -15.35 -19.71
C VAL A 269 -14.56 -16.60 -18.88
N ASP A 270 -15.46 -17.59 -18.85
CA ASP A 270 -15.21 -18.87 -18.17
C ASP A 270 -14.02 -19.62 -18.76
N LYS A 271 -13.98 -19.73 -20.09
CA LYS A 271 -12.86 -20.35 -20.80
C LYS A 271 -11.56 -19.61 -20.53
N MET A 272 -11.57 -18.27 -20.56
CA MET A 272 -10.41 -17.45 -20.21
C MET A 272 -9.94 -17.73 -18.78
N LEU A 273 -10.86 -17.74 -17.81
CA LEU A 273 -10.56 -17.97 -16.40
C LEU A 273 -9.99 -19.38 -16.14
N ALA A 274 -10.53 -20.39 -16.82
CA ALA A 274 -10.15 -21.79 -16.61
C ALA A 274 -8.85 -22.20 -17.32
N THR A 275 -8.61 -21.70 -18.54
CA THR A 275 -7.53 -22.24 -19.41
C THR A 275 -6.44 -21.21 -19.73
N LYS A 276 -6.83 -19.97 -20.06
CA LYS A 276 -5.86 -18.98 -20.57
C LYS A 276 -4.99 -18.38 -19.48
N ILE A 277 -5.52 -18.23 -18.27
CA ILE A 277 -4.77 -17.72 -17.11
C ILE A 277 -3.61 -18.65 -16.74
N ALA A 278 -3.85 -19.96 -16.73
CA ALA A 278 -2.82 -20.93 -16.36
C ALA A 278 -1.61 -20.82 -17.30
N GLY A 279 -1.85 -20.73 -18.61
CA GLY A 279 -0.79 -20.50 -19.59
C GLY A 279 -0.06 -19.16 -19.39
N LEU A 280 -0.81 -18.07 -19.15
CA LEU A 280 -0.23 -16.75 -18.89
C LEU A 280 0.62 -16.71 -17.61
N MET A 281 0.20 -17.39 -16.53
CA MET A 281 0.97 -17.48 -15.29
C MET A 281 2.33 -18.14 -15.53
N THR A 282 2.38 -19.20 -16.33
CA THR A 282 3.65 -19.86 -16.69
C THR A 282 4.54 -18.93 -17.50
N MET A 283 3.99 -18.26 -18.53
CA MET A 283 4.74 -17.32 -19.36
C MET A 283 5.32 -16.16 -18.54
N ILE A 284 4.55 -15.59 -17.61
CA ILE A 284 5.02 -14.49 -16.75
C ILE A 284 6.17 -14.96 -15.86
N ARG A 285 6.07 -16.16 -15.26
CA ARG A 285 7.16 -16.71 -14.43
C ARG A 285 8.44 -16.93 -15.25
N ASP A 286 8.30 -17.46 -16.46
CA ASP A 286 9.43 -17.66 -17.37
C ASP A 286 10.07 -16.33 -17.76
N GLU A 287 9.27 -15.30 -18.06
CA GLU A 287 9.73 -13.95 -18.36
C GLU A 287 10.45 -13.30 -17.17
N GLU A 288 9.86 -13.37 -15.96
CA GLU A 288 10.46 -12.85 -14.72
C GLU A 288 11.76 -13.59 -14.32
N SER A 289 11.96 -14.82 -14.79
CA SER A 289 13.20 -15.59 -14.56
C SER A 289 14.34 -15.21 -15.52
N LYS A 290 13.99 -14.75 -16.73
CA LYS A 290 14.94 -14.43 -17.81
C LYS A 290 15.29 -12.95 -17.88
N ALA A 291 14.37 -12.09 -17.47
CA ALA A 291 14.59 -10.65 -17.44
C ALA A 291 15.54 -10.25 -16.30
N PRO A 292 16.43 -9.27 -16.50
CA PRO A 292 17.17 -8.68 -15.40
C PRO A 292 16.19 -8.10 -14.36
N PRO A 293 16.52 -8.14 -13.06
CA PRO A 293 15.61 -7.68 -12.03
C PRO A 293 15.36 -6.18 -12.17
N VAL A 294 14.19 -5.81 -12.69
CA VAL A 294 13.74 -4.41 -12.69
C VAL A 294 13.37 -4.06 -11.26
N LEU A 295 14.27 -3.32 -10.62
CA LEU A 295 14.15 -2.87 -9.24
C LEU A 295 14.10 -1.35 -9.23
N VAL A 296 13.40 -0.80 -8.24
CA VAL A 296 13.50 0.62 -7.95
C VAL A 296 14.95 0.95 -7.59
N SER A 297 15.53 1.91 -8.30
CA SER A 297 16.91 2.37 -8.13
C SER A 297 16.95 3.85 -7.74
N GLY A 298 18.05 4.27 -7.13
CA GLY A 298 18.26 5.65 -6.69
C GLY A 298 17.60 6.01 -5.36
N GLY A 299 17.96 7.18 -4.84
CA GLY A 299 17.36 7.78 -3.63
C GLY A 299 17.51 6.89 -2.39
N ALA A 300 16.44 6.74 -1.62
CA ALA A 300 16.44 5.95 -0.39
C ALA A 300 16.64 4.43 -0.60
N PHE A 301 16.70 3.95 -1.84
CA PHE A 301 16.91 2.54 -2.17
C PHE A 301 18.39 2.21 -2.43
N GLU A 302 19.24 3.21 -2.66
CA GLU A 302 20.70 3.04 -2.75
C GLU A 302 21.29 2.64 -1.40
N GLY A 303 22.19 1.66 -1.39
CA GLY A 303 22.79 1.15 -0.15
C GLY A 303 21.84 0.36 0.75
N SER A 304 20.60 0.08 0.35
CA SER A 304 19.68 -0.77 1.14
C SER A 304 20.16 -2.24 1.28
N GLN A 305 21.11 -2.65 0.44
CA GLN A 305 21.85 -3.92 0.52
C GLN A 305 23.23 -3.78 1.22
N GLU A 306 23.83 -2.59 1.23
CA GLU A 306 25.21 -2.33 1.70
C GLU A 306 25.30 -1.22 2.76
N GLY A 307 24.20 -0.98 3.48
CA GLY A 307 24.23 -0.13 4.66
C GLY A 307 24.84 -0.89 5.84
N PRO A 308 25.38 -0.21 6.85
CA PRO A 308 25.91 -0.85 8.07
C PRO A 308 24.86 -1.68 8.86
N PHE A 309 23.61 -1.73 8.37
CA PHE A 309 22.49 -2.51 8.90
C PHE A 309 22.21 -3.81 8.12
N GLY A 310 23.00 -4.14 7.09
CA GLY A 310 23.11 -5.51 6.58
C GLY A 310 23.84 -6.42 7.58
N HIS A 311 24.72 -5.84 8.40
CA HIS A 311 25.24 -6.47 9.61
C HIS A 311 24.13 -6.55 10.67
N GLY A 312 23.73 -7.77 11.04
CA GLY A 312 22.84 -8.03 12.17
C GLY A 312 21.39 -8.41 11.86
N TYR A 313 21.00 -8.62 10.59
CA TYR A 313 19.77 -9.38 10.30
C TYR A 313 20.01 -10.83 10.75
N GLY A 314 19.27 -11.31 11.74
CA GLY A 314 19.57 -12.58 12.40
C GLY A 314 20.41 -12.47 13.68
N GLU A 315 20.57 -11.27 14.26
CA GLU A 315 21.29 -11.04 15.53
C GLU A 315 20.43 -10.36 16.62
N GLY A 316 20.82 -10.53 17.90
CA GLY A 316 20.13 -9.98 19.06
C GLY A 316 18.74 -10.57 19.27
N ILE A 317 17.69 -9.73 19.43
CA ILE A 317 16.30 -10.20 19.59
C ILE A 317 15.75 -10.93 18.35
N CYS A 318 16.41 -10.77 17.21
CA CYS A 318 16.09 -11.45 15.95
C CYS A 318 17.07 -12.59 15.66
N ALA A 319 17.89 -12.99 16.65
CA ALA A 319 18.78 -14.14 16.53
C ALA A 319 18.00 -15.36 16.04
N GLY A 320 18.47 -15.93 14.94
CA GLY A 320 17.86 -17.04 14.19
C GLY A 320 16.39 -16.86 13.77
N ALA A 321 15.99 -15.62 13.48
CA ALA A 321 14.95 -15.42 12.49
C ALA A 321 15.30 -16.23 11.23
N ASP A 322 14.37 -17.06 10.77
CA ASP A 322 14.50 -17.97 9.62
C ASP A 322 15.31 -19.27 9.86
N ALA A 323 15.68 -19.61 11.10
CA ALA A 323 16.26 -20.91 11.43
C ALA A 323 15.17 -21.99 11.60
N GLU A 324 15.38 -23.18 11.04
CA GLU A 324 14.45 -24.32 11.17
C GLU A 324 14.39 -24.89 12.59
N ASP A 325 15.41 -24.65 13.41
CA ASP A 325 15.56 -25.19 14.77
C ASP A 325 15.88 -24.08 15.78
N TRP A 326 15.71 -24.38 17.08
CA TRP A 326 15.86 -23.41 18.15
C TRP A 326 17.29 -22.88 18.22
N ILE A 327 17.42 -21.55 18.28
CA ILE A 327 18.70 -20.86 18.07
C ILE A 327 19.75 -21.21 19.12
N VAL A 328 19.30 -21.52 20.34
CA VAL A 328 20.13 -21.89 21.48
C VAL A 328 20.61 -23.34 21.39
N SER A 329 20.02 -24.18 20.52
CA SER A 329 20.41 -25.59 20.35
C SER A 329 21.88 -25.74 19.95
N ARG A 330 22.41 -24.80 19.15
CA ARG A 330 23.82 -24.80 18.72
C ARG A 330 24.79 -24.63 19.87
N GLU A 331 24.40 -23.88 20.89
CA GLU A 331 25.22 -23.56 22.06
C GLU A 331 24.78 -24.31 23.32
N LYS A 332 23.76 -25.19 23.20
CA LYS A 332 23.17 -25.92 24.32
C LYS A 332 24.21 -26.63 25.17
N HIS A 333 25.22 -27.25 24.55
CA HIS A 333 26.30 -27.94 25.26
C HIS A 333 27.07 -27.02 26.23
N ARG A 334 27.33 -25.76 25.85
CA ARG A 334 28.00 -24.78 26.73
C ARG A 334 27.11 -24.36 27.90
N TYR A 335 25.83 -24.15 27.64
CA TYR A 335 24.87 -23.80 28.70
C TYR A 335 24.58 -24.97 29.63
N ASP A 336 24.59 -26.21 29.10
CA ASP A 336 24.46 -27.43 29.90
C ASP A 336 25.65 -27.60 30.85
N GLU A 337 26.88 -27.33 30.42
CA GLU A 337 28.07 -27.36 31.28
C GLU A 337 27.90 -26.40 32.49
N ILE A 338 27.50 -25.16 32.24
CA ILE A 338 27.23 -24.16 33.29
C ILE A 338 26.07 -24.62 34.18
N PHE A 339 25.00 -25.14 33.56
CA PHE A 339 23.82 -25.63 34.28
C PHE A 339 24.16 -26.76 35.25
N TYR A 340 25.02 -27.71 34.85
CA TYR A 340 25.46 -28.80 35.73
C TYR A 340 26.46 -28.35 36.80
N MET A 341 27.30 -27.34 36.51
CA MET A 341 28.17 -26.72 37.53
C MET A 341 27.38 -26.05 38.66
N LEU A 342 26.16 -25.57 38.38
CA LEU A 342 25.27 -24.96 39.36
C LEU A 342 24.52 -25.97 40.26
N MET A 343 24.87 -27.26 40.16
CA MET A 343 24.35 -28.37 40.98
C MET A 343 22.81 -28.43 41.00
N PRO A 344 22.16 -28.70 39.85
CA PRO A 344 20.72 -28.75 39.75
C PRO A 344 20.15 -29.95 40.52
N VAL A 345 18.99 -29.76 41.17
CA VAL A 345 18.26 -30.82 41.85
C VAL A 345 17.08 -31.23 40.98
N ASN A 346 17.02 -32.51 40.58
CA ASN A 346 15.99 -33.04 39.66
C ASN A 346 15.86 -32.26 38.35
N GLY A 347 16.98 -31.82 37.77
CA GLY A 347 16.99 -31.06 36.53
C GLY A 347 16.45 -29.62 36.66
N LYS A 348 16.46 -29.05 37.87
CA LYS A 348 16.08 -27.66 38.12
C LYS A 348 17.11 -26.97 39.03
N ILE A 349 17.44 -25.72 38.71
CA ILE A 349 18.32 -24.87 39.54
C ILE A 349 17.44 -24.05 40.49
N THR A 350 17.91 -23.83 41.72
CA THR A 350 17.22 -22.97 42.68
C THR A 350 17.35 -21.49 42.29
N GLY A 351 16.31 -20.68 42.55
CA GLY A 351 16.32 -19.26 42.19
C GLY A 351 17.45 -18.46 42.85
N VAL A 352 17.98 -18.91 43.99
CA VAL A 352 19.13 -18.29 44.66
C VAL A 352 20.43 -18.53 43.90
N ASN A 353 20.64 -19.73 43.36
CA ASN A 353 21.83 -20.05 42.57
C ASN A 353 21.76 -19.39 41.19
N ALA A 354 20.58 -19.39 40.57
CA ALA A 354 20.36 -18.74 39.27
C ALA A 354 20.48 -17.21 39.29
N LYS A 355 20.43 -16.59 40.47
CA LYS A 355 20.56 -15.13 40.64
C LYS A 355 21.99 -14.70 41.02
N LYS A 356 22.86 -15.67 41.35
CA LYS A 356 24.27 -15.42 41.70
C LYS A 356 25.19 -15.42 40.48
N GLU A 357 24.81 -16.17 39.45
CA GLU A 357 25.21 -15.92 38.05
C GLU A 357 24.38 -14.77 37.48
#